data_AF-A0A9P5R7E1-F1
#
_entry.id   AF-A0A9P5R7E1-F1
#
_cell.length_a   1.000
_cell.length_b   1.000
_cell.length_c   1.000
_cell.angle_alpha   90.00
_cell.angle_beta   90.00
_cell.angle_gamma   90.00
#
_symmetry.space_group_name_H-M   'P 1'
#
loop_
_entity.id
_entity.type
_entity.pdbx_description
1 polymer ?
#
loop_
_entity_poly.entity_id
_entity_poly.type
_entity_poly.pdbx_seq_one_letter_code
_entity_poly.pdbx_strand_id
1 'polypeptide(L)'
;MPPKIQEPLSQTLPANHRNATNAMLASLAELETMLAPLFATTSALSETVAKLDTEKRCQLELLLAYALNTLAFINLKTNGTAPASHPVMHELKRIKGYTEKLRQVTQGAPVNTMGVDKDAAARFIKGALAANLAADRKAAEEDDKEKEQQSQGTHMRFEDTAAVEGSTTTTGTTTRAGAGAGAGAGAGAGAGEKAASTSQKKRTMDPFQG
;
A
#
# COMPACT_ATOMS: atom_id res chain seq x y z
N MET A 1 68.87 -11.82 -0.67
CA MET A 1 68.36 -10.56 -0.07
C MET A 1 66.85 -10.54 -0.26
N PRO A 2 66.06 -10.52 0.82
CA PRO A 2 64.60 -10.43 0.72
C PRO A 2 64.20 -9.07 0.11
N PRO A 3 63.18 -9.02 -0.77
CA PRO A 3 62.71 -7.77 -1.35
C PRO A 3 62.21 -6.86 -0.23
N LYS A 4 62.66 -5.60 -0.25
CA LYS A 4 62.25 -4.56 0.69
C LYS A 4 60.72 -4.49 0.72
N ILE A 5 60.17 -4.71 1.91
CA ILE A 5 58.75 -4.55 2.20
C ILE A 5 58.34 -3.14 1.75
N GLN A 6 57.26 -3.10 0.99
CA GLN A 6 56.62 -1.95 0.37
C GLN A 6 56.69 -0.70 1.26
N GLU A 7 57.23 0.41 0.72
CA GLU A 7 56.95 1.74 1.28
C GLU A 7 55.44 1.90 1.47
N PRO A 8 54.96 2.58 2.53
CA PRO A 8 53.53 2.79 2.68
C PRO A 8 53.04 3.49 1.41
N LEU A 9 52.06 2.88 0.75
CA LEU A 9 51.56 3.27 -0.58
C LEU A 9 51.26 4.80 -0.69
N SER A 10 51.00 5.44 0.45
CA SER A 10 50.83 6.88 0.63
C SER A 10 52.03 7.76 0.25
N GLN A 11 53.27 7.25 0.29
CA GLN A 11 54.47 8.01 -0.10
C GLN A 11 54.71 8.02 -1.62
N THR A 12 54.14 7.05 -2.34
CA THR A 12 54.32 6.87 -3.78
C THR A 12 53.30 7.65 -4.63
N LEU A 13 52.30 8.26 -3.99
CA LEU A 13 51.19 8.95 -4.66
C LEU A 13 51.49 10.44 -4.89
N PRO A 14 50.98 11.03 -6.00
CA PRO A 14 51.01 12.48 -6.23
C PRO A 14 50.43 13.25 -5.05
N ALA A 15 50.98 14.44 -4.76
CA ALA A 15 50.63 15.23 -3.56
C ALA A 15 49.12 15.45 -3.38
N ASN A 16 48.38 15.68 -4.47
CA ASN A 16 46.92 15.85 -4.44
C ASN A 16 46.20 14.58 -3.95
N HIS A 17 46.60 13.40 -4.46
CA HIS A 17 46.00 12.15 -4.06
C HIS A 17 46.37 11.78 -2.62
N ARG A 18 47.62 12.04 -2.20
CA ARG A 18 48.08 11.81 -0.83
C ARG A 18 47.32 12.63 0.21
N ASN A 19 47.08 13.91 -0.08
CA ASN A 19 46.32 14.78 0.82
C ASN A 19 44.86 14.31 0.92
N ALA A 20 44.26 13.91 -0.20
CA ALA A 20 42.90 13.37 -0.23
C ALA A 20 42.78 12.05 0.55
N THR A 21 43.74 11.13 0.42
CA THR A 21 43.73 9.86 1.17
C THR A 21 43.93 10.09 2.67
N ASN A 22 44.81 11.01 3.07
CA ASN A 22 45.02 11.35 4.48
C ASN A 22 43.77 11.99 5.10
N ALA A 23 43.12 12.89 4.37
CA ALA A 23 41.85 13.49 4.82
C ALA A 23 40.76 12.44 4.97
N MET A 24 40.63 11.51 4.01
CA MET A 24 39.66 10.41 4.09
C MET A 24 39.92 9.49 5.29
N LEU A 25 41.18 9.14 5.57
CA LEU A 25 41.54 8.33 6.74
C LEU A 25 41.18 9.02 8.06
N ALA A 26 41.44 10.33 8.16
CA ALA A 26 41.07 11.11 9.33
C ALA A 26 39.54 11.14 9.55
N SER A 27 38.77 11.39 8.49
CA SER A 27 37.30 11.37 8.57
C SER A 27 36.73 9.99 8.93
N LEU A 28 37.35 8.90 8.49
CA LEU A 28 36.94 7.55 8.87
C LEU A 28 37.23 7.25 10.35
N ALA A 29 38.38 7.67 10.86
CA ALA A 29 38.70 7.52 12.29
C ALA A 29 37.74 8.32 13.19
N GLU A 30 37.36 9.52 12.76
CA GLU A 30 36.36 10.34 13.47
C GLU A 30 34.97 9.67 13.42
N LEU A 31 34.58 9.11 12.26
CA LEU A 31 33.34 8.37 12.11
C LEU A 31 33.28 7.13 13.02
N GLU A 32 34.36 6.35 13.09
CA GLU A 32 34.47 5.21 14.02
C GLU A 32 34.29 5.64 15.47
N THR A 33 34.89 6.77 15.87
CA THR A 33 34.77 7.33 17.22
C THR A 33 33.32 7.74 17.52
N MET A 34 32.62 8.36 16.56
CA MET A 34 31.21 8.74 16.71
C MET A 34 30.26 7.55 16.78
N LEU A 35 30.58 6.44 16.10
CA LEU A 35 29.77 5.22 16.07
C LEU A 35 30.07 4.28 17.25
N ALA A 36 31.23 4.39 17.90
CA ALA A 36 31.65 3.52 19.00
C ALA A 36 30.60 3.38 20.13
N PRO A 37 29.92 4.46 20.59
CA PRO A 37 28.88 4.36 21.61
C PRO A 37 27.67 3.48 21.19
N LEU A 38 27.35 3.46 19.90
CA LEU A 38 26.24 2.67 19.35
C LEU A 38 26.57 1.17 19.31
N PHE A 39 27.84 0.81 19.11
CA PHE A 39 28.27 -0.60 19.09
C PHE A 39 28.52 -1.18 20.47
N ALA A 40 29.02 -0.37 21.41
CA ALA A 40 29.32 -0.80 22.78
C ALA A 40 28.08 -1.31 23.54
N THR A 41 26.87 -0.99 23.08
CA THR A 41 25.60 -1.28 23.75
C THR A 41 24.64 -2.06 22.85
N THR A 42 25.15 -3.05 22.10
CA THR A 42 24.39 -3.81 21.09
C THR A 42 23.09 -4.47 21.62
N SER A 43 23.00 -4.84 22.91
CA SER A 43 21.75 -5.30 23.53
C SER A 43 20.78 -4.17 23.91
N ALA A 44 21.29 -2.94 24.11
CA ALA A 44 20.50 -1.80 24.53
C ALA A 44 19.82 -1.07 23.36
N LEU A 45 20.24 -1.25 22.10
CA LEU A 45 19.63 -0.51 20.99
C LEU A 45 18.16 -0.93 20.80
N SER A 46 17.85 -2.22 20.87
CA SER A 46 16.47 -2.71 20.82
C SER A 46 15.65 -2.27 22.04
N GLU A 47 16.27 -2.25 23.23
CA GLU A 47 15.60 -1.80 24.46
C GLU A 47 15.35 -0.30 24.50
N THR A 48 16.28 0.50 23.98
CA THR A 48 16.14 1.96 23.85
C THR A 48 15.08 2.28 22.81
N VAL A 49 15.13 1.65 21.63
CA VAL A 49 14.10 1.75 20.59
C VAL A 49 12.70 1.41 21.13
N ALA A 50 12.58 0.42 22.02
CA ALA A 50 11.31 0.06 22.64
C ALA A 50 10.78 1.10 23.65
N LYS A 51 11.66 1.91 24.25
CA LYS A 51 11.31 2.97 25.21
C LYS A 51 11.01 4.32 24.55
N LEU A 52 11.37 4.47 23.28
CA LEU A 52 11.17 5.72 22.52
C LEU A 52 9.73 5.84 22.03
N ASP A 53 9.27 7.09 21.90
CA ASP A 53 8.04 7.39 21.18
C ASP A 53 8.12 6.95 19.71
N THR A 54 6.97 6.64 19.13
CA THR A 54 6.86 6.07 17.77
C THR A 54 7.51 6.97 16.73
N GLU A 55 7.36 8.29 16.86
CA GLU A 55 8.00 9.25 15.95
C GLU A 55 9.53 9.15 16.02
N LYS A 56 10.09 9.21 17.24
CA LYS A 56 11.53 9.21 17.47
C LYS A 56 12.17 7.88 17.11
N ARG A 57 11.45 6.78 17.34
CA ARG A 57 11.82 5.45 16.87
C ARG A 57 11.97 5.40 15.35
N CYS A 58 10.99 5.89 14.60
CA CYS A 58 11.07 5.93 13.14
C CYS A 58 12.23 6.81 12.64
N GLN A 59 12.49 7.95 13.29
CA GLN A 59 13.63 8.82 12.94
C GLN A 59 14.96 8.09 13.11
N LEU A 60 15.14 7.39 14.25
CA LEU A 60 16.35 6.63 14.54
C LEU A 60 16.57 5.46 13.56
N GLU A 61 15.54 4.63 13.34
CA GLU A 61 15.63 3.48 12.42
C GLU A 61 15.92 3.93 10.98
N LEU A 62 15.33 5.04 10.53
CA LEU A 62 15.55 5.58 9.20
C LEU A 62 16.96 6.18 9.03
N LEU A 63 17.46 6.85 10.07
CA LEU A 63 18.83 7.37 10.11
C LEU A 63 19.85 6.23 10.05
N LEU A 64 19.62 5.15 10.81
CA LEU A 64 20.50 3.97 10.80
C LEU A 64 20.50 3.29 9.42
N ALA A 65 19.33 3.12 8.80
CA ALA A 65 19.22 2.59 7.45
C ALA A 65 19.95 3.49 6.43
N TYR A 66 19.84 4.82 6.54
CA TYR A 66 20.56 5.76 5.70
C TYR A 66 22.08 5.65 5.86
N ALA A 67 22.57 5.59 7.11
CA ALA A 67 23.99 5.46 7.40
C ALA A 67 24.59 4.18 6.78
N LEU A 68 23.94 3.02 6.99
CA LEU A 68 24.39 1.74 6.44
C LEU A 68 24.44 1.74 4.90
N ASN A 69 23.39 2.25 4.26
CA ASN A 69 23.34 2.31 2.79
C ASN A 69 24.34 3.33 2.22
N THR A 70 24.63 4.41 2.95
CA THR A 70 25.66 5.39 2.56
C THR A 70 27.06 4.79 2.69
N LEU A 71 27.35 4.04 3.75
CA LEU A 71 28.60 3.28 3.90
C LEU A 71 28.78 2.27 2.77
N ALA A 72 27.73 1.52 2.43
CA ALA A 72 27.76 0.60 1.29
C ALA A 72 28.01 1.34 -0.04
N PHE A 73 27.39 2.50 -0.24
CA PHE A 73 27.62 3.36 -1.41
C PHE A 73 29.08 3.84 -1.50
N ILE A 74 29.66 4.27 -0.38
CA ILE A 74 31.07 4.69 -0.32
C ILE A 74 31.98 3.50 -0.67
N ASN A 75 31.72 2.32 -0.11
CA ASN A 75 32.49 1.10 -0.40
C ASN A 75 32.46 0.73 -1.89
N LEU A 76 31.30 0.83 -2.54
CA LEU A 76 31.17 0.58 -3.98
C LEU A 76 32.01 1.55 -4.80
N LYS A 77 32.02 2.84 -4.43
CA LYS A 77 32.84 3.86 -5.10
C LYS A 77 34.33 3.63 -4.90
N THR A 78 34.76 3.22 -3.71
CA THR A 78 36.18 2.92 -3.45
C THR A 78 36.66 1.68 -4.20
N ASN A 79 35.78 0.72 -4.43
CA ASN A 79 36.07 -0.49 -5.24
C ASN A 79 36.02 -0.23 -6.76
N GLY A 80 35.74 1.01 -7.19
CA GLY A 80 35.65 1.37 -8.62
C GLY A 80 34.38 0.88 -9.32
N THR A 81 33.39 0.36 -8.58
CA THR A 81 32.11 -0.06 -9.15
C THR A 81 31.17 1.14 -9.32
N ALA A 82 30.54 1.26 -10.49
CA ALA A 82 29.62 2.35 -10.79
C ALA A 82 28.35 2.24 -9.91
N PRO A 83 28.08 3.22 -9.02
CA PRO A 83 26.96 3.11 -8.07
C PRO A 83 25.59 3.11 -8.74
N ALA A 84 25.48 3.71 -9.92
CA ALA A 84 24.22 3.81 -10.68
C ALA A 84 23.69 2.44 -11.11
N SER A 85 24.56 1.44 -11.29
CA SER A 85 24.18 0.08 -11.67
C SER A 85 23.81 -0.79 -10.46
N HIS A 86 24.12 -0.33 -9.24
CA HIS A 86 23.96 -1.15 -8.04
C HIS A 86 22.59 -0.91 -7.37
N PRO A 87 21.94 -1.94 -6.81
CA PRO A 87 20.67 -1.81 -6.08
C PRO A 87 20.67 -0.81 -4.91
N VAL A 88 21.86 -0.42 -4.40
CA VAL A 88 22.00 0.58 -3.34
C VAL A 88 21.35 1.92 -3.71
N MET A 89 21.34 2.30 -4.99
CA MET A 89 20.64 3.52 -5.42
C MET A 89 19.11 3.42 -5.29
N HIS A 90 18.56 2.21 -5.40
CA HIS A 90 17.15 1.97 -5.13
C HIS A 90 16.85 2.12 -3.64
N GLU A 91 17.71 1.56 -2.78
CA GLU A 91 17.56 1.67 -1.32
C GLU A 91 17.65 3.13 -0.83
N LEU A 92 18.56 3.93 -1.38
CA LEU A 92 18.65 5.35 -1.05
C LEU A 92 17.39 6.13 -1.48
N LYS A 93 16.82 5.82 -2.65
CA LYS A 93 15.53 6.41 -3.08
C LYS A 93 14.38 5.98 -2.17
N ARG A 94 14.35 4.72 -1.78
CA ARG A 94 13.35 4.17 -0.85
C ARG A 94 13.42 4.87 0.51
N ILE A 95 14.62 5.04 1.07
CA ILE A 95 14.84 5.78 2.33
C ILE A 95 14.36 7.22 2.20
N LYS A 96 14.71 7.93 1.13
CA LYS A 96 14.22 9.29 0.86
C LYS A 96 12.69 9.37 0.85
N GLY A 97 12.03 8.39 0.25
CA GLY A 97 10.57 8.28 0.25
C GLY A 97 9.98 8.10 1.66
N TYR A 98 10.62 7.30 2.52
CA TYR A 98 10.19 7.17 3.91
C TYR A 98 10.47 8.41 4.75
N THR A 99 11.56 9.15 4.49
CA THR A 99 11.83 10.43 5.16
C THR A 99 10.72 11.44 4.86
N GLU A 100 10.27 11.48 3.61
CA GLU A 100 9.17 12.35 3.20
C GLU A 100 7.83 11.95 3.84
N LYS A 101 7.53 10.63 3.92
CA LYS A 101 6.35 10.15 4.66
C LYS A 101 6.39 10.54 6.13
N LEU A 102 7.55 10.38 6.77
CA LEU A 102 7.75 10.77 8.17
C LEU A 102 7.58 12.27 8.35
N ARG A 103 8.07 13.08 7.40
CA ARG A 103 7.89 14.53 7.39
C ARG A 103 6.41 14.91 7.27
N GLN A 104 5.66 14.23 6.41
CA GLN A 104 4.22 14.46 6.26
C GLN A 104 3.45 14.12 7.53
N VAL A 105 3.82 13.05 8.23
CA VAL A 105 3.15 12.68 9.50
C VAL A 105 3.48 13.68 10.61
N THR A 106 4.73 14.14 10.70
CA THR A 106 5.21 15.02 11.78
C THR A 106 4.85 16.49 11.59
N GLN A 107 4.93 17.01 10.37
CA GLN A 107 4.64 18.41 10.04
C GLN A 107 3.16 18.63 9.66
N GLY A 108 2.35 17.58 9.72
CA GLY A 108 0.96 17.55 9.26
C GLY A 108 0.88 17.33 7.76
N ALA A 109 0.13 16.31 7.36
CA ALA A 109 -0.25 16.15 5.96
C ALA A 109 -1.08 17.38 5.55
N PRO A 110 -1.03 17.85 4.29
CA PRO A 110 -2.02 18.79 3.81
C PRO A 110 -3.38 18.19 4.13
N VAL A 111 -4.17 18.90 4.95
CA VAL A 111 -5.49 18.46 5.41
C VAL A 111 -6.23 17.92 4.19
N ASN A 112 -6.62 16.64 4.22
CA ASN A 112 -7.40 16.05 3.14
C ASN A 112 -8.60 16.97 2.87
N THR A 113 -8.56 17.67 1.74
CA THR A 113 -9.59 18.65 1.37
C THR A 113 -10.91 17.98 1.00
N MET A 114 -10.88 16.66 0.83
CA MET A 114 -12.04 15.81 0.64
C MET A 114 -12.71 15.54 1.99
N GLY A 115 -13.37 16.55 2.54
CA GLY A 115 -14.29 16.37 3.66
C GLY A 115 -15.50 15.59 3.20
N VAL A 116 -15.89 14.55 3.95
CA VAL A 116 -17.14 13.82 3.66
C VAL A 116 -18.31 14.72 4.03
N ASP A 117 -19.22 14.93 3.07
CA ASP A 117 -20.49 15.63 3.30
C ASP A 117 -21.39 14.74 4.18
N LYS A 118 -21.44 15.08 5.47
CA LYS A 118 -22.21 14.35 6.49
C LYS A 118 -23.71 14.43 6.23
N ASP A 119 -24.18 15.51 5.62
CA ASP A 119 -25.60 15.71 5.34
C ASP A 119 -26.04 14.88 4.14
N ALA A 120 -25.22 14.82 3.09
CA ALA A 120 -25.45 13.91 1.97
C ALA A 120 -25.42 12.44 2.44
N ALA A 121 -24.43 12.06 3.26
CA ALA A 121 -24.37 10.71 3.84
C ALA A 121 -25.61 10.39 4.69
N ALA A 122 -26.08 11.33 5.51
CA ALA A 122 -27.29 11.16 6.31
C ALA A 122 -28.54 10.98 5.43
N ARG A 123 -28.63 11.68 4.30
CA ARG A 123 -29.72 11.52 3.32
C ARG A 123 -29.70 10.14 2.67
N PHE A 124 -28.53 9.64 2.27
CA PHE A 124 -28.41 8.28 1.72
C PHE A 124 -28.81 7.21 2.74
N ILE A 125 -28.37 7.35 3.99
CA ILE A 125 -28.73 6.41 5.06
C ILE A 125 -30.24 6.43 5.32
N LYS A 126 -30.85 7.61 5.44
CA LYS A 126 -32.30 7.73 5.65
C LYS A 126 -33.12 7.20 4.48
N GLY A 127 -32.70 7.47 3.25
CA GLY A 127 -33.35 6.96 2.04
C GLY A 127 -33.29 5.44 1.95
N ALA A 128 -32.12 4.84 2.23
CA ALA A 128 -31.96 3.40 2.26
C ALA A 128 -32.82 2.72 3.35
N LEU A 129 -32.90 3.30 4.54
CA LEU A 129 -33.77 2.79 5.61
C LEU A 129 -35.26 2.88 5.21
N ALA A 130 -35.69 4.04 4.72
CA ALA A 130 -37.08 4.26 4.34
C ALA A 130 -37.52 3.35 3.19
N ALA A 131 -36.63 3.06 2.23
CA ALA A 131 -36.91 2.15 1.13
C ALA A 131 -37.13 0.70 1.62
N ASN A 132 -36.32 0.22 2.57
CA ASN A 132 -36.52 -1.10 3.16
C ASN A 132 -37.84 -1.17 3.95
N LEU A 133 -38.13 -0.18 4.80
CA LEU A 133 -39.41 -0.13 5.52
C LEU A 133 -40.63 -0.01 4.59
N ALA A 134 -40.48 0.57 3.39
CA ALA A 134 -41.55 0.63 2.41
C ALA A 134 -41.72 -0.70 1.66
N ALA A 135 -40.62 -1.40 1.36
CA ALA A 135 -40.65 -2.73 0.77
C ALA A 135 -41.27 -3.76 1.72
N ASP A 136 -40.89 -3.75 3.00
CA ASP A 136 -41.43 -4.65 4.02
C ASP A 136 -42.94 -4.43 4.23
N ARG A 137 -43.38 -3.17 4.16
CA ARG A 137 -44.80 -2.82 4.31
C ARG A 137 -45.64 -3.23 3.10
N LYS A 138 -45.08 -3.10 1.89
CA LYS A 138 -45.72 -3.61 0.67
C LYS A 138 -45.83 -5.13 0.67
N ALA A 139 -44.78 -5.83 1.11
CA ALA A 139 -44.80 -7.28 1.24
C ALA A 139 -45.89 -7.74 2.25
N ALA A 140 -46.04 -7.04 3.37
CA ALA A 140 -47.10 -7.32 4.34
C ALA A 140 -48.52 -7.04 3.79
N GLU A 141 -48.71 -5.96 3.03
CA GLU A 141 -49.99 -5.62 2.41
C GLU A 141 -50.37 -6.58 1.27
N GLU A 142 -49.39 -7.13 0.55
CA GLU A 142 -49.61 -8.15 -0.48
C GLU A 142 -49.97 -9.50 0.16
N ASP A 143 -49.28 -9.92 1.23
CA ASP A 143 -49.60 -11.12 2.01
C ASP A 143 -51.02 -11.09 2.61
N ASP A 144 -51.47 -9.93 3.11
CA ASP A 144 -52.82 -9.79 3.68
C ASP A 144 -53.90 -9.82 2.59
N LYS A 145 -53.63 -9.23 1.41
CA LYS A 145 -54.55 -9.30 0.26
C LYS A 145 -54.63 -10.70 -0.34
N GLU A 146 -53.53 -11.45 -0.35
CA GLU A 146 -53.52 -12.85 -0.80
C GLU A 146 -54.32 -13.74 0.16
N LYS A 147 -54.22 -13.53 1.48
CA LYS A 147 -55.04 -14.25 2.47
C LYS A 147 -56.53 -13.91 2.37
N GLU A 148 -56.89 -12.65 2.13
CA GLU A 148 -58.28 -12.25 1.92
C GLU A 148 -58.86 -12.84 0.63
N GLN A 149 -58.10 -12.86 -0.47
CA GLN A 149 -58.51 -13.47 -1.74
C GLN A 149 -58.61 -15.00 -1.66
N GLN A 150 -57.75 -15.67 -0.89
CA GLN A 150 -57.86 -17.11 -0.61
C GLN A 150 -59.09 -17.45 0.24
N SER A 151 -59.53 -16.56 1.13
CA SER A 151 -60.76 -16.76 1.92
C SER A 151 -62.05 -16.57 1.13
N GLN A 152 -62.02 -15.80 0.03
CA GLN A 152 -63.15 -15.59 -0.88
C GLN A 152 -63.09 -16.47 -2.14
N GLY A 153 -62.18 -17.46 -2.18
CA GLY A 153 -62.14 -18.49 -3.20
C GLY A 153 -63.42 -19.31 -3.19
N THR A 154 -64.19 -19.18 -4.27
CA THR A 154 -65.41 -19.95 -4.53
C THR A 154 -65.12 -21.45 -4.39
N HIS A 155 -65.94 -22.13 -3.58
CA HIS A 155 -65.96 -23.58 -3.38
C HIS A 155 -65.81 -24.32 -4.73
N MET A 156 -64.61 -24.84 -5.03
CA MET A 156 -64.44 -25.84 -6.08
C MET A 156 -65.15 -27.11 -5.58
N ARG A 157 -66.29 -27.42 -6.21
CA ARG A 157 -67.06 -28.65 -5.99
C ARG A 157 -66.24 -29.83 -6.49
N PHE A 158 -65.74 -30.62 -5.55
CA PHE A 158 -65.13 -31.92 -5.79
C PHE A 158 -66.26 -32.91 -6.12
N GLU A 159 -66.35 -33.36 -7.37
CA GLU A 159 -67.22 -34.49 -7.72
C GLU A 159 -66.49 -35.78 -7.39
N ASP A 160 -67.09 -36.51 -6.46
CA ASP A 160 -66.62 -37.78 -5.91
C ASP A 160 -67.11 -38.90 -6.84
N THR A 161 -66.23 -39.42 -7.70
CA THR A 161 -66.42 -40.72 -8.35
C THR A 161 -65.32 -41.66 -7.90
N ALA A 162 -65.70 -42.53 -6.98
CA ALA A 162 -64.90 -43.62 -6.44
C ALA A 162 -64.45 -44.60 -7.55
N ALA A 163 -63.15 -44.86 -7.61
CA ALA A 163 -62.60 -46.12 -8.12
C ALA A 163 -61.19 -46.39 -7.55
N VAL A 164 -61.15 -47.25 -6.52
CA VAL A 164 -60.31 -48.46 -6.41
C VAL A 164 -58.76 -48.33 -6.40
N GLU A 165 -58.23 -48.60 -5.20
CA GLU A 165 -57.04 -49.41 -4.83
C GLU A 165 -55.57 -48.96 -5.04
N GLY A 166 -54.77 -49.25 -3.99
CA GLY A 166 -53.33 -49.59 -4.06
C GLY A 166 -52.41 -48.57 -3.37
N SER A 167 -52.04 -48.74 -2.09
CA SER A 167 -50.92 -49.59 -1.63
C SER A 167 -49.65 -48.77 -1.28
N THR A 168 -49.08 -49.12 -0.13
CA THR A 168 -47.66 -49.05 0.27
C THR A 168 -47.02 -47.74 0.77
N THR A 169 -46.93 -47.67 2.10
CA THR A 169 -45.81 -47.19 2.93
C THR A 169 -44.43 -47.26 2.26
N THR A 170 -43.61 -46.20 2.39
CA THR A 170 -42.17 -46.34 2.69
C THR A 170 -41.57 -45.06 3.26
N THR A 171 -40.74 -45.30 4.27
CA THR A 171 -39.95 -44.43 5.15
C THR A 171 -38.81 -43.64 4.47
N GLY A 172 -38.64 -42.39 4.91
CA GLY A 172 -37.38 -41.74 5.30
C GLY A 172 -36.28 -41.47 4.24
N THR A 173 -35.75 -40.25 4.21
CA THR A 173 -34.34 -39.92 4.54
C THR A 173 -34.01 -38.44 4.26
N THR A 174 -33.42 -37.81 5.27
CA THR A 174 -32.65 -36.55 5.30
C THR A 174 -31.77 -36.29 4.08
N THR A 175 -31.69 -35.04 3.58
CA THR A 175 -30.41 -34.34 3.39
C THR A 175 -30.58 -32.85 3.09
N ARG A 176 -29.59 -32.11 3.58
CA ARG A 176 -29.40 -30.67 3.65
C ARG A 176 -28.27 -30.32 2.69
N ALA A 177 -28.47 -29.38 1.76
CA ALA A 177 -27.46 -28.59 1.04
C ALA A 177 -28.23 -27.76 -0.03
N GLY A 178 -28.21 -26.43 -0.05
CA GLY A 178 -27.11 -25.56 -0.48
C GLY A 178 -27.72 -24.67 -1.60
N ALA A 179 -28.01 -23.39 -1.37
CA ALA A 179 -27.08 -22.26 -1.48
C ALA A 179 -26.29 -22.24 -2.80
N GLY A 180 -26.73 -21.39 -3.73
CA GLY A 180 -26.05 -21.01 -4.98
C GLY A 180 -27.00 -20.15 -5.83
N ALA A 181 -27.08 -18.83 -5.63
CA ALA A 181 -26.16 -17.80 -6.15
C ALA A 181 -26.02 -17.86 -7.69
N GLY A 182 -27.03 -17.35 -8.39
CA GLY A 182 -26.97 -17.01 -9.81
C GLY A 182 -26.61 -15.53 -10.00
N ALA A 183 -25.35 -15.27 -10.31
CA ALA A 183 -24.85 -13.97 -10.73
C ALA A 183 -25.22 -13.73 -12.21
N GLY A 184 -25.77 -12.56 -12.49
CA GLY A 184 -26.00 -12.04 -13.85
C GLY A 184 -25.52 -10.60 -13.92
N ALA A 185 -24.25 -10.41 -14.24
CA ALA A 185 -23.63 -9.12 -14.51
C ALA A 185 -23.89 -8.71 -15.97
N GLY A 186 -24.59 -7.60 -16.17
CA GLY A 186 -24.71 -6.91 -17.46
C GLY A 186 -23.75 -5.73 -17.52
N ALA A 187 -22.67 -5.90 -18.29
CA ALA A 187 -21.72 -4.85 -18.63
C ALA A 187 -22.25 -4.04 -19.82
N GLY A 188 -22.29 -2.71 -19.69
CA GLY A 188 -22.55 -1.76 -20.76
C GLY A 188 -21.34 -0.85 -20.98
N ALA A 189 -20.84 -0.82 -22.21
CA ALA A 189 -19.60 -0.20 -22.65
C ALA A 189 -19.82 1.17 -23.34
N GLY A 190 -18.72 1.92 -23.49
CA GLY A 190 -18.54 3.06 -24.41
C GLY A 190 -18.54 4.42 -23.70
N ALA A 191 -17.68 5.40 -23.96
CA ALA A 191 -16.58 5.65 -24.91
C ALA A 191 -15.73 6.79 -24.24
N GLY A 192 -14.42 6.95 -24.40
CA GLY A 192 -13.66 7.08 -25.64
C GLY A 192 -13.65 8.54 -26.11
N GLU A 193 -12.44 9.14 -26.24
CA GLU A 193 -12.08 10.39 -26.95
C GLU A 193 -11.92 11.66 -26.06
N LYS A 194 -10.87 12.52 -26.10
CA LYS A 194 -9.77 12.74 -27.06
C LYS A 194 -8.55 13.40 -26.36
N ALA A 195 -7.37 13.14 -26.94
CA ALA A 195 -6.09 13.78 -26.64
C ALA A 195 -6.00 15.23 -27.17
N ALA A 196 -5.25 16.08 -26.46
CA ALA A 196 -4.76 17.35 -26.97
C ALA A 196 -3.25 17.45 -26.67
N SER A 197 -2.44 17.21 -27.70
CA SER A 197 -1.00 17.43 -27.73
C SER A 197 -0.71 18.85 -28.22
N THR A 198 -0.20 19.72 -27.35
CA THR A 198 0.33 21.02 -27.78
C THR A 198 1.83 20.91 -27.99
N SER A 199 2.23 21.02 -29.26
CA SER A 199 3.62 21.11 -29.72
C SER A 199 4.31 22.36 -29.16
N GLN A 200 5.35 22.19 -28.35
CA GLN A 200 6.33 23.25 -28.10
C GLN A 200 7.52 23.08 -29.03
N LYS A 201 7.57 24.01 -29.99
CA LYS A 201 8.60 24.20 -31.01
C LYS A 201 9.98 24.41 -30.36
N LYS A 202 10.89 23.47 -30.64
CA LYS A 202 12.33 23.55 -30.37
C LYS A 202 12.89 24.84 -31.01
N ARG A 203 13.26 25.83 -30.21
CA ARG A 203 14.09 26.96 -30.67
C ARG A 203 15.55 26.51 -30.57
N THR A 204 16.11 26.11 -31.70
CA THR A 204 17.56 26.05 -31.87
C THR A 204 18.03 27.50 -31.94
N MET A 205 18.87 27.92 -30.99
CA MET A 205 19.61 29.19 -31.09
C MET A 205 20.94 28.88 -31.77
N ASP A 206 21.20 29.52 -32.90
CA ASP A 206 22.48 29.44 -33.61
C ASP A 206 23.59 30.11 -32.79
N PRO A 207 24.79 29.51 -32.68
CA PRO A 207 25.85 30.01 -31.80
C PRO A 207 26.75 31.08 -32.45
N PHE A 208 26.28 31.80 -33.48
CA PHE A 208 27.15 32.74 -34.22
C PHE A 208 26.40 33.93 -34.84
N GLN A 209 25.62 34.65 -34.04
CA GLN A 209 25.08 35.96 -34.42
C GLN A 209 25.15 36.95 -33.25
N GLY A 210 26.09 37.90 -33.37
CA GLY A 210 26.06 39.26 -32.80
C GLY A 210 26.13 39.39 -31.30
#